data_AF-A0A0D2E9C4-F1
#
_entry.id   AF-A0A0D2E9C4-F1
#
_cell.length_a   1.000
_cell.length_b   1.000
_cell.length_c   1.000
_cell.angle_alpha   90.00
_cell.angle_beta   90.00
_cell.angle_gamma   90.00
#
_symmetry.space_group_name_H-M   'P 1'
#
loop_
_entity.id
_entity.type
_entity.pdbx_description
1 polymer ?
#
loop_
_entity_poly.entity_id
_entity_poly.type
_entity_poly.pdbx_seq_one_letter_code
_entity_poly.pdbx_strand_id
1 'polypeptide(L)'
;MNSSTETRKSRISSTQEQLSDALRQISQLPSFSTEQQSMTPPASSLNADTSLGLSGEEQAALHHANHVFARHISLLKEYNNIKDVAMGMLSILAEKQGRRLTEVMKEYGLNEED
;
A
#
# COMPACT_ATOMS: atom_id res chain seq x y z
N MET A 1 -9.39 -0.05 -48.07
CA MET A 1 -9.45 0.72 -46.81
C MET A 1 -8.97 -0.09 -45.58
N ASN A 2 -8.18 -1.15 -45.76
CA ASN A 2 -7.92 -2.13 -44.68
C ASN A 2 -6.48 -2.02 -44.09
N SER A 3 -5.53 -1.43 -44.82
CA SER A 3 -4.15 -1.32 -44.35
C SER A 3 -4.01 -0.42 -43.13
N SER A 4 -4.74 0.70 -43.05
CA SER A 4 -4.69 1.61 -41.89
C SER A 4 -5.27 0.99 -40.62
N THR A 5 -6.29 0.13 -40.74
CA THR A 5 -6.86 -0.58 -39.60
C THR A 5 -5.92 -1.67 -39.09
N GLU A 6 -5.19 -2.32 -39.99
CA GLU A 6 -4.22 -3.37 -39.66
C GLU A 6 -2.97 -2.78 -39.01
N THR A 7 -2.48 -1.64 -39.49
CA THR A 7 -1.38 -0.88 -38.85
C THR A 7 -1.73 -0.42 -37.42
N ARG A 8 -2.99 -0.06 -37.15
CA ARG A 8 -3.40 0.33 -35.79
C ARG A 8 -3.48 -0.88 -34.87
N LYS A 9 -4.03 -2.00 -35.36
CA LYS A 9 -4.10 -3.25 -34.60
C LYS A 9 -2.72 -3.78 -34.24
N SER A 10 -1.77 -3.75 -35.17
CA SER A 10 -0.39 -4.18 -34.89
C SER A 10 0.30 -3.30 -33.86
N ARG A 11 0.10 -1.97 -33.92
CA ARG A 11 0.61 -1.03 -32.90
C ARG A 11 0.02 -1.30 -31.52
N ILE A 12 -1.30 -1.51 -31.42
CA ILE A 12 -1.97 -1.83 -30.15
C ILE A 12 -1.41 -3.12 -29.55
N SER A 13 -1.27 -4.17 -30.36
CA SER A 13 -0.68 -5.44 -29.92
C SER A 13 0.75 -5.27 -29.44
N SER A 14 1.57 -4.52 -30.19
CA SER A 14 2.96 -4.24 -29.83
C SER A 14 3.06 -3.44 -28.53
N THR A 15 2.19 -2.45 -28.30
CA THR A 15 2.17 -1.69 -27.04
C THR A 15 1.70 -2.55 -25.86
N GLN A 16 0.78 -3.48 -26.09
CA GLN A 16 0.31 -4.41 -25.05
C GLN A 16 1.43 -5.36 -24.61
N GLU A 17 2.17 -5.92 -25.57
CA GLU A 17 3.34 -6.76 -25.29
C GLU A 17 4.40 -6.00 -24.51
N GLN A 18 4.77 -4.79 -24.96
CA GLN A 18 5.74 -3.93 -24.26
C GLN A 18 5.31 -3.60 -22.82
N LEU A 19 4.02 -3.34 -22.60
CA LEU A 19 3.48 -3.05 -21.26
C LEU A 19 3.57 -4.30 -20.37
N SER A 20 3.22 -5.47 -20.89
CA SER A 20 3.31 -6.73 -20.15
C SER A 20 4.76 -7.09 -19.79
N ASP A 21 5.70 -6.85 -20.70
CA ASP A 21 7.13 -7.07 -20.45
C ASP A 21 7.68 -6.08 -19.41
N ALA A 22 7.28 -4.81 -19.50
CA ALA A 22 7.67 -3.80 -18.52
C ALA A 22 7.15 -4.14 -17.11
N LEU A 23 5.88 -4.54 -16.98
CA LEU A 23 5.31 -4.96 -15.69
C LEU A 23 6.04 -6.19 -15.12
N ARG A 24 6.39 -7.14 -15.98
CA ARG A 24 7.11 -8.35 -15.57
C ARG A 24 8.56 -8.07 -15.18
N GLN A 25 9.21 -7.08 -15.79
CA GLN A 25 10.52 -6.59 -15.35
C GLN A 25 10.43 -5.88 -14.00
N ILE A 26 9.44 -5.00 -13.82
CA ILE A 26 9.20 -4.28 -12.57
C ILE A 26 8.98 -5.25 -11.40
N SER A 27 8.20 -6.32 -11.61
CA SER A 27 7.94 -7.34 -10.57
C SER A 27 9.17 -8.19 -10.20
N GLN A 28 10.20 -8.24 -11.06
CA GLN A 28 11.43 -9.02 -10.81
C GLN A 28 12.53 -8.18 -10.17
N LEU A 29 12.36 -6.85 -10.07
CA LEU A 29 13.34 -6.00 -9.42
C LEU A 29 13.33 -6.25 -7.90
N PRO A 30 14.49 -6.51 -7.28
CA PRO A 30 14.58 -6.75 -5.84
C PRO A 30 14.14 -5.52 -5.02
N SER A 31 14.18 -4.31 -5.59
CA SER A 31 13.64 -3.09 -4.98
C SER A 31 12.15 -3.21 -4.65
N PHE A 32 11.35 -3.84 -5.52
CA PHE A 32 9.92 -4.07 -5.27
C PHE A 32 9.64 -5.09 -4.15
N SER A 33 10.50 -6.10 -4.01
CA SER A 33 10.41 -7.07 -2.90
C SER A 33 11.00 -6.55 -1.58
N THR A 34 11.92 -5.59 -1.64
CA THR A 34 12.69 -5.14 -0.46
C THR A 34 12.11 -3.85 0.16
N GLU A 35 11.48 -2.96 -0.63
CA GLU A 35 10.91 -1.71 -0.10
C GLU A 35 9.49 -1.84 0.49
N GLN A 36 8.87 -3.03 0.47
CA GLN A 36 7.71 -3.31 1.33
C GLN A 36 8.10 -3.53 2.81
N GLN A 37 9.40 -3.60 3.15
CA GLN A 37 9.85 -3.89 4.52
C GLN A 37 10.31 -2.68 5.34
N SER A 38 10.36 -1.46 4.81
CA SER A 38 10.83 -0.34 5.61
C SER A 38 10.32 1.02 5.12
N MET A 39 9.28 1.49 5.81
CA MET A 39 8.98 2.90 6.06
C MET A 39 9.01 3.85 4.86
N THR A 40 7.84 4.12 4.26
CA THR A 40 7.36 5.45 3.82
C THR A 40 5.93 5.34 3.24
N PRO A 41 5.13 6.43 3.25
CA PRO A 41 3.68 6.34 3.23
C PRO A 41 3.16 5.84 1.88
N PRO A 42 2.01 5.13 1.82
CA PRO A 42 1.39 4.90 0.54
C PRO A 42 0.94 6.26 0.01
N ALA A 43 1.55 6.70 -1.08
CA ALA A 43 0.99 7.74 -1.90
C ALA A 43 -0.45 7.32 -2.22
N SER A 44 -1.40 8.05 -1.64
CA SER A 44 -2.77 8.17 -2.11
C SER A 44 -2.72 8.75 -3.53
N SER A 45 -2.28 7.95 -4.49
CA SER A 45 -2.27 8.30 -5.91
C SER A 45 -2.88 7.14 -6.70
N LEU A 46 -4.11 6.81 -6.32
CA LEU A 46 -5.13 6.51 -7.32
C LEU A 46 -5.81 7.85 -7.61
N ASN A 47 -5.07 8.74 -8.27
CA ASN A 47 -5.68 9.90 -8.92
C ASN A 47 -6.67 9.33 -9.93
N ALA A 48 -7.95 9.41 -9.56
CA ALA A 48 -9.08 9.08 -10.40
C ALA A 48 -9.17 10.10 -11.53
N ASP A 49 -8.26 10.02 -12.49
CA ASP A 49 -8.53 10.44 -13.86
C ASP A 49 -8.66 9.18 -14.71
N THR A 50 -9.64 8.35 -14.34
CA THR A 50 -10.11 7.28 -15.20
C THR A 50 -11.47 7.71 -15.70
N SER A 51 -11.47 8.60 -16.70
CA SER A 51 -12.64 8.87 -17.56
C SER A 51 -12.97 7.66 -18.45
N LEU A 52 -13.01 6.46 -17.86
CA LEU A 52 -13.78 5.36 -18.41
C LEU A 52 -15.23 5.82 -18.39
N GLY A 53 -15.92 5.76 -19.52
CA GLY A 53 -17.32 6.16 -19.68
C GLY A 53 -18.29 5.28 -18.90
N LEU A 54 -18.12 5.27 -17.57
CA LEU A 54 -18.93 4.60 -16.57
C LEU A 54 -20.10 5.50 -16.20
N SER A 55 -21.23 4.90 -15.90
CA SER A 55 -22.42 5.63 -15.46
C SER A 55 -22.14 6.36 -14.13
N GLY A 56 -22.87 7.44 -13.86
CA GLY A 56 -22.66 8.25 -12.64
C GLY A 56 -22.80 7.44 -11.34
N GLU A 57 -23.57 6.35 -11.35
CA GLU A 57 -23.73 5.45 -10.21
C GLU A 57 -22.50 4.57 -9.96
N GLU A 58 -21.85 4.09 -11.02
CA GLU A 58 -20.62 3.29 -10.91
C GLU A 58 -19.45 4.14 -10.39
N GLN A 59 -19.36 5.41 -10.83
CA GLN A 59 -18.35 6.34 -10.32
C GLN A 59 -18.58 6.68 -8.85
N ALA A 60 -19.84 6.81 -8.40
CA ALA A 60 -20.17 7.04 -7.00
C ALA A 60 -19.83 5.83 -6.12
N ALA A 61 -20.11 4.60 -6.61
CA ALA A 61 -19.75 3.36 -5.92
C ALA A 61 -18.22 3.20 -5.79
N LEU A 62 -17.46 3.49 -6.86
CA LEU A 62 -16.00 3.48 -6.83
C LEU A 62 -15.43 4.52 -5.86
N HIS A 63 -15.99 5.73 -5.87
CA HIS A 63 -15.57 6.78 -4.93
C HIS A 63 -15.85 6.37 -3.47
N HIS A 64 -17.00 5.75 -3.20
CA HIS A 64 -17.32 5.24 -1.87
C HIS A 64 -16.36 4.14 -1.43
N ALA A 65 -16.09 3.15 -2.29
CA ALA A 65 -15.13 2.09 -2.00
C ALA A 65 -13.72 2.66 -1.71
N ASN A 66 -13.24 3.57 -2.56
CA ASN A 66 -11.96 4.26 -2.35
C ASN A 66 -11.92 5.03 -1.03
N HIS A 67 -13.01 5.68 -0.64
CA HIS A 67 -13.09 6.38 0.64
C HIS A 67 -13.00 5.42 1.83
N VAL A 68 -13.68 4.27 1.76
CA VAL A 68 -13.62 3.22 2.80
C VAL A 68 -12.19 2.68 2.92
N PHE A 69 -11.53 2.37 1.80
CA PHE A 69 -10.14 1.91 1.80
C PHE A 69 -9.20 2.97 2.38
N ALA A 70 -9.31 4.22 1.93
CA ALA A 70 -8.48 5.32 2.42
C ALA A 70 -8.64 5.50 3.93
N ARG A 71 -9.87 5.40 4.44
CA ARG A 71 -10.15 5.47 5.89
C ARG A 71 -9.50 4.32 6.64
N HIS A 72 -9.63 3.09 6.14
CA HIS A 72 -9.05 1.91 6.80
C HIS A 72 -7.52 1.97 6.82
N ILE A 73 -6.89 2.35 5.70
CA ILE A 73 -5.45 2.59 5.60
C ILE A 73 -5.00 3.66 6.62
N SER A 74 -5.76 4.74 6.75
CA SER A 74 -5.43 5.82 7.70
C SER A 74 -5.49 5.33 9.14
N LEU A 75 -6.53 4.58 9.51
CA LEU A 75 -6.67 4.03 10.86
C LEU A 75 -5.55 3.05 11.20
N LEU A 76 -5.19 2.17 10.26
CA LEU A 76 -4.11 1.21 10.47
C LEU A 76 -2.76 1.92 10.66
N LYS A 77 -2.52 2.98 9.89
CA LYS A 77 -1.32 3.82 10.02
C LYS A 77 -1.27 4.53 11.36
N GLU A 78 -2.39 5.10 11.81
CA GLU A 78 -2.47 5.79 13.10
C GLU A 78 -2.23 4.82 14.26
N TYR A 79 -2.86 3.66 14.24
CA TYR A 79 -2.64 2.61 15.22
C TYR A 79 -1.17 2.17 15.27
N ASN A 80 -0.55 1.87 14.11
CA ASN A 80 0.86 1.48 14.06
C ASN A 80 1.77 2.58 14.61
N ASN A 81 1.49 3.85 14.29
CA ASN A 81 2.28 4.97 14.81
C ASN A 81 2.24 5.04 16.34
N ILE A 82 1.04 4.93 16.93
CA ILE A 82 0.88 4.93 18.38
C ILE A 82 1.58 3.73 19.01
N LYS A 83 1.43 2.54 18.42
CA LYS A 83 2.09 1.31 18.87
C LYS A 83 3.62 1.45 18.89
N ASP A 84 4.22 1.98 17.82
CA ASP A 84 5.67 2.17 17.72
C ASP A 84 6.19 3.15 18.79
N VAL A 85 5.49 4.26 19.00
CA VAL A 85 5.84 5.23 20.06
C VAL A 85 5.72 4.60 21.44
N ALA A 86 4.64 3.88 21.71
CA ALA A 86 4.41 3.21 23.00
C ALA A 86 5.49 2.14 23.28
N MET A 87 5.84 1.34 22.27
CA MET A 87 6.92 0.35 22.37
C MET A 87 8.28 1.00 22.61
N GLY A 88 8.58 2.11 21.95
CA GLY A 88 9.79 2.89 22.21
C GLY A 88 9.85 3.41 23.66
N MET A 89 8.75 3.96 24.17
CA MET A 89 8.65 4.40 25.57
C MET A 89 8.82 3.24 26.55
N LEU A 90 8.24 2.07 26.23
CA LEU A 90 8.33 0.88 27.06
C LEU A 90 9.74 0.30 27.08
N SER A 91 10.47 0.35 25.96
CA SER A 91 11.90 -0.01 25.91
C SER A 91 12.72 0.85 26.86
N ILE A 92 12.54 2.17 26.81
CA ILE A 92 13.24 3.10 27.72
C ILE A 92 12.88 2.82 29.18
N LEU A 93 11.61 2.52 29.46
CA LEU A 93 11.16 2.18 30.81
C LEU A 93 11.78 0.87 31.31
N ALA A 94 11.88 -0.14 30.45
CA ALA A 94 12.50 -1.43 30.76
C ALA A 94 14.00 -1.28 31.04
N GLU A 95 14.71 -0.50 30.21
CA GLU A 95 16.11 -0.15 30.41
C GLU A 95 16.33 0.55 31.75
N LYS A 96 15.52 1.56 32.08
CA LYS A 96 15.61 2.28 33.36
C LYS A 96 15.42 1.36 34.57
N GLN A 97 14.60 0.33 34.44
CA GLN A 97 14.33 -0.63 35.50
C GLN A 97 15.30 -1.82 35.53
N GLY A 98 16.18 -1.94 34.52
CA GLY A 98 17.08 -3.09 34.37
C GLY A 98 16.34 -4.43 34.16
N ARG A 99 15.07 -4.37 33.71
CA ARG A 99 14.23 -5.55 33.46
C ARG A 99 14.08 -5.78 31.97
N ARG A 100 13.72 -7.01 31.58
CA ARG A 100 13.49 -7.33 30.16
C ARG A 100 12.18 -6.69 29.70
N LEU A 101 12.15 -6.17 28.47
CA LEU A 101 10.95 -5.55 27.89
C LEU A 101 9.70 -6.44 28.00
N THR A 102 9.85 -7.75 27.77
CA THR A 102 8.75 -8.73 27.87
C THR A 102 8.16 -8.84 29.27
N GLU A 103 8.95 -8.62 30.33
CA GLU A 103 8.46 -8.65 31.72
C GLU A 103 7.67 -7.38 32.04
N VAL A 104 8.13 -6.24 31.53
CA VAL A 104 7.44 -4.96 31.68
C VAL A 104 6.14 -4.98 30.88
N MET A 105 6.14 -5.44 29.62
CA MET A 105 4.92 -5.63 28.81
C MET A 105 3.88 -6.45 29.55
N LYS A 106 4.27 -7.60 30.12
CA LYS A 106 3.38 -8.47 30.88
C LYS A 106 2.80 -7.80 32.12
N GLU A 107 3.58 -6.97 32.82
CA GLU A 107 3.11 -6.21 33.99
C GLU A 107 2.05 -5.16 33.63
N TYR A 108 2.19 -4.53 32.46
CA TYR A 108 1.20 -3.59 31.93
C TYR A 108 0.05 -4.27 31.17
N GLY A 109 0.01 -5.61 31.15
CA GLY A 109 -1.05 -6.40 30.51
C GLY A 109 -0.97 -6.40 28.98
N LEU A 110 0.20 -6.11 28.40
CA LEU A 110 0.45 -6.11 26.97
C LEU A 110 1.04 -7.46 26.52
N ASN A 111 0.55 -7.99 25.40
CA ASN A 111 1.15 -9.14 24.73
C ASN A 111 1.94 -8.69 23.49
N GLU A 112 2.86 -9.52 23.02
CA GLU A 112 3.67 -9.25 21.82
C GLU A 112 2.84 -9.26 20.53
N GLU A 113 1.66 -9.89 20.58
CA GLU A 113 0.72 -10.02 19.46
C GLU A 113 -0.29 -8.85 19.37
N ASP A 114 -0.39 -8.03 20.42
CA ASP A 114 -1.24 -6.83 20.51
C ASP A 114 -0.46 -5.57 20.12
#